data_AF-A0A4U1I490-F1
#
_entry.id   AF-A0A4U1I490-F1
#
_cell.length_a   1.000
_cell.length_b   1.000
_cell.length_c   1.000
_cell.angle_alpha   90.00
_cell.angle_beta   90.00
_cell.angle_gamma   90.00
#
_symmetry.space_group_name_H-M   'P 1'
#
loop_
_entity.id
_entity.type
_entity.pdbx_description
1 polymer ?
#
loop_
_entity_poly.entity_id
_entity_poly.type
_entity_poly.pdbx_seq_one_letter_code
_entity_poly.pdbx_strand_id
1 'polypeptide(L)'
;MHRFGALRFAFVCALPFVLSACAQPWERFQPGAPESTVTAALGQPKEVYDLPNGGKRFMWPTQPMGETTVTADIDASGKVVNVRQVLQPSEFYRAVPDQWTRADVLTHFGRPEETMYLPMVKREVWTYRYEEDNTWYELFHFYFDDAGVLRKTQKSPDPLHEHLDNDNMN
;
A
#
# COMPACT_ATOMS: atom_id res chain seq x y z
N MET A 1 59.41 -48.05 -9.82
CA MET A 1 59.09 -46.71 -9.28
C MET A 1 58.26 -45.95 -10.30
N HIS A 2 56.93 -45.98 -10.25
CA HIS A 2 56.04 -44.98 -10.88
C HIS A 2 54.86 -44.75 -9.93
N ARG A 3 54.65 -43.49 -9.52
CA ARG A 3 53.61 -43.00 -8.61
C ARG A 3 52.56 -42.27 -9.45
N PHE A 4 51.29 -42.64 -9.33
CA PHE A 4 50.11 -41.84 -9.69
C PHE A 4 49.00 -42.37 -8.78
N GLY A 5 48.23 -41.64 -8.00
CA GLY A 5 47.95 -40.20 -7.92
C GLY A 5 46.52 -40.16 -7.38
N ALA A 6 46.34 -39.84 -6.10
CA ALA A 6 45.06 -39.95 -5.41
C ALA A 6 44.01 -38.99 -6.00
N LEU A 7 42.89 -39.54 -6.47
CA LEU A 7 41.75 -38.77 -6.98
C LEU A 7 40.93 -38.26 -5.77
N ARG A 8 41.09 -36.97 -5.45
CA ARG A 8 40.28 -36.28 -4.44
C ARG A 8 38.91 -35.97 -5.03
N PHE A 9 37.88 -36.70 -4.62
CA PHE A 9 36.48 -36.35 -4.88
C PHE A 9 36.14 -35.08 -4.08
N ALA A 10 36.04 -33.94 -4.77
CA ALA A 10 35.52 -32.72 -4.20
C ALA A 10 33.98 -32.81 -4.17
N PHE A 11 33.42 -33.01 -2.98
CA PHE A 11 31.98 -32.90 -2.72
C PHE A 11 31.61 -31.41 -2.76
N VAL A 12 31.05 -30.95 -3.88
CA VAL A 12 30.47 -29.61 -3.98
C VAL A 12 29.09 -29.67 -3.31
N CYS A 13 29.01 -29.19 -2.07
CA CYS A 13 27.74 -28.90 -1.41
C CYS A 13 27.06 -27.72 -2.13
N ALA A 14 26.15 -28.03 -3.03
CA ALA A 14 25.20 -27.04 -3.54
C ALA A 14 24.21 -26.71 -2.43
N LEU A 15 24.43 -25.59 -1.71
CA LEU A 15 23.41 -25.00 -0.85
C LEU A 15 22.26 -24.52 -1.75
N PRO A 16 21.01 -24.98 -1.57
CA PRO A 16 19.88 -24.35 -2.20
C PRO A 16 19.71 -22.95 -1.59
N PHE A 17 19.94 -21.93 -2.41
CA PHE A 17 19.48 -20.57 -2.12
C PHE A 17 17.96 -20.62 -2.05
N VAL A 18 17.40 -20.67 -0.84
CA VAL A 18 15.97 -20.46 -0.63
C VAL A 18 15.76 -18.96 -0.83
N LEU A 19 15.29 -18.58 -2.02
CA LEU A 19 14.77 -17.25 -2.29
C LEU A 19 13.55 -17.07 -1.38
N SER A 20 13.74 -16.43 -0.24
CA SER A 20 12.65 -15.86 0.55
C SER A 20 12.04 -14.72 -0.28
N ALA A 21 11.15 -15.06 -1.21
CA ALA A 21 10.26 -14.06 -1.77
C ALA A 21 9.45 -13.50 -0.59
N CYS A 22 9.57 -12.19 -0.32
CA CYS A 22 8.75 -11.50 0.67
C CYS A 22 7.29 -11.55 0.20
N ALA A 23 6.59 -12.64 0.50
CA ALA A 23 5.17 -12.76 0.24
C ALA A 23 4.44 -11.83 1.23
N GLN A 24 3.68 -10.88 0.69
CA GLN A 24 2.97 -9.95 1.54
C GLN A 24 1.80 -10.67 2.23
N PRO A 25 1.51 -10.40 3.52
CA PRO A 25 0.51 -11.16 4.29
C PRO A 25 -0.92 -11.17 3.71
N TRP A 26 -1.24 -10.22 2.83
CA TRP A 26 -2.52 -10.09 2.16
C TRP A 26 -2.64 -10.87 0.83
N GLU A 27 -1.54 -11.33 0.25
CA GLU A 27 -1.55 -12.07 -1.03
C GLU A 27 -2.11 -13.50 -0.89
N ARG A 28 -2.24 -14.00 0.33
CA ARG A 28 -2.73 -15.36 0.62
C ARG A 28 -4.25 -15.54 0.53
N PHE A 29 -5.02 -14.46 0.41
CA PHE A 29 -6.48 -14.55 0.42
C PHE A 29 -7.02 -14.90 -0.97
N GLN A 30 -7.90 -15.91 -1.02
CA GLN A 30 -8.53 -16.34 -2.26
C GLN A 30 -9.94 -15.74 -2.39
N PRO A 31 -10.36 -15.31 -3.59
CA PRO A 31 -11.74 -14.92 -3.85
C PRO A 31 -12.73 -16.04 -3.48
N GLY A 32 -13.90 -15.67 -2.98
CA GLY A 32 -14.96 -16.59 -2.53
C GLY A 32 -14.84 -17.07 -1.07
N ALA A 33 -13.73 -16.78 -0.38
CA ALA A 33 -13.61 -17.00 1.05
C ALA A 33 -14.63 -16.14 1.83
N PRO A 34 -15.13 -16.59 3.00
CA PRO A 34 -15.97 -15.72 3.83
C PRO A 34 -15.16 -14.54 4.38
N GLU A 35 -15.82 -13.39 4.57
CA GLU A 35 -15.17 -12.19 5.15
C GLU A 35 -14.49 -12.47 6.50
N SER A 36 -15.04 -13.43 7.27
CA SER A 36 -14.49 -13.86 8.56
C SER A 36 -13.07 -14.41 8.45
N THR A 37 -12.68 -14.97 7.30
CA THR A 37 -11.31 -15.43 7.04
C THR A 37 -10.33 -14.26 7.05
N VAL A 38 -10.72 -13.11 6.49
CA VAL A 38 -9.86 -11.93 6.45
C VAL A 38 -9.79 -11.28 7.82
N THR A 39 -10.93 -11.13 8.50
CA THR A 39 -10.95 -10.52 9.84
C THR A 39 -10.26 -11.39 10.90
N ALA A 40 -10.29 -12.72 10.77
CA ALA A 40 -9.54 -13.61 11.66
C ALA A 40 -8.02 -13.47 11.46
N ALA A 41 -7.59 -13.13 10.25
CA ALA A 41 -6.20 -13.02 9.87
C ALA A 41 -5.59 -11.62 10.08
N LEU A 42 -6.37 -10.56 9.85
CA LEU A 42 -5.93 -9.16 9.93
C LEU A 42 -6.52 -8.39 11.13
N GLY A 43 -7.43 -9.00 11.88
CA GLY A 43 -8.21 -8.34 12.92
C GLY A 43 -9.43 -7.59 12.36
N GLN A 44 -10.15 -6.89 13.23
CA GLN A 44 -11.30 -6.07 12.81
C GLN A 44 -10.81 -4.89 11.95
N PRO A 45 -11.52 -4.54 10.86
CA PRO A 45 -11.16 -3.39 10.05
C PRO A 45 -11.31 -2.10 10.84
N LYS A 46 -10.42 -1.14 10.60
CA LYS A 46 -10.50 0.19 11.22
C LYS A 46 -11.45 1.11 10.46
N GLU A 47 -11.63 0.85 9.16
CA GLU A 47 -12.57 1.58 8.31
C GLU A 47 -13.37 0.60 7.45
N VAL A 48 -14.64 0.95 7.23
CA VAL A 48 -15.57 0.20 6.38
C VAL A 48 -16.32 1.20 5.51
N TYR A 49 -16.30 0.97 4.21
CA TYR A 49 -17.01 1.78 3.21
C TYR A 49 -18.01 0.93 2.45
N ASP A 50 -19.17 1.48 2.12
CA ASP A 50 -20.13 0.81 1.25
C ASP A 50 -19.68 0.95 -0.22
N LEU A 51 -19.81 -0.12 -0.99
CA LEU A 51 -19.48 -0.15 -2.42
C LEU A 51 -20.76 -0.05 -3.27
N PRO A 52 -20.70 0.54 -4.48
CA PRO A 52 -21.87 0.73 -5.34
C PRO A 52 -22.61 -0.56 -5.72
N ASN A 53 -21.92 -1.70 -5.69
CA ASN A 53 -22.49 -3.03 -5.97
C ASN A 53 -23.21 -3.66 -4.76
N GLY A 54 -23.43 -2.91 -3.67
CA GLY A 54 -24.01 -3.41 -2.43
C GLY A 54 -23.03 -4.20 -1.55
N GLY A 55 -21.76 -4.28 -1.97
CA GLY A 55 -20.67 -4.82 -1.17
C GLY A 55 -20.13 -3.83 -0.15
N LYS A 56 -19.08 -4.25 0.56
CA LYS A 56 -18.34 -3.42 1.52
C LYS A 56 -16.85 -3.50 1.23
N ARG A 57 -16.14 -2.42 1.48
CA ARG A 57 -14.68 -2.39 1.52
C ARG A 57 -14.22 -2.27 2.96
N PHE A 58 -13.49 -3.26 3.43
CA PHE A 58 -12.81 -3.25 4.71
C PHE A 58 -11.41 -2.70 4.52
N MET A 59 -10.94 -1.88 5.47
CA MET A 59 -9.59 -1.31 5.41
C MET A 59 -8.86 -1.40 6.75
N TRP A 60 -7.55 -1.65 6.65
CA TRP A 60 -6.61 -1.68 7.77
C TRP A 60 -5.45 -0.69 7.53
N PRO A 61 -5.70 0.63 7.68
CA PRO A 61 -4.64 1.63 7.63
C PRO A 61 -3.64 1.46 8.78
N THR A 62 -2.36 1.69 8.49
CA THR A 62 -1.24 1.66 9.46
C THR A 62 -0.86 3.05 10.00
N GLN A 63 -1.62 4.08 9.62
CA GLN A 63 -1.52 5.47 10.09
C GLN A 63 -1.52 5.64 11.63
N PRO A 64 -1.00 6.78 12.14
CA PRO A 64 -0.51 7.96 11.39
C PRO A 64 0.93 7.86 10.87
N MET A 65 1.71 6.86 11.29
CA MET A 65 3.12 6.70 10.89
C MET A 65 3.32 5.47 9.99
N GLY A 66 2.30 5.10 9.21
CA GLY A 66 2.31 3.86 8.43
C GLY A 66 2.05 4.11 6.95
N GLU A 67 2.76 3.34 6.13
CA GLU A 67 2.81 3.47 4.67
C GLU A 67 1.85 2.54 3.92
N THR A 68 1.06 1.75 4.66
CA THR A 68 0.18 0.75 4.06
C THR A 68 -1.25 0.87 4.55
N THR A 69 -2.16 0.67 3.61
CA THR A 69 -3.57 0.38 3.88
C THR A 69 -3.90 -0.88 3.10
N VAL A 70 -4.13 -1.97 3.81
CA VAL A 70 -4.68 -3.19 3.20
C VAL A 70 -6.19 -3.02 3.09
N THR A 71 -6.76 -3.43 1.97
CA THR A 71 -8.19 -3.39 1.70
C THR A 71 -8.68 -4.79 1.36
N ALA A 72 -9.89 -5.13 1.79
CA ALA A 72 -10.62 -6.30 1.33
C ALA A 72 -11.98 -5.87 0.79
N ASP A 73 -12.23 -6.20 -0.47
CA ASP A 73 -13.53 -6.01 -1.10
C ASP A 73 -14.40 -7.23 -0.80
N ILE A 74 -15.53 -7.00 -0.16
CA ILE A 74 -16.51 -8.01 0.22
C ILE A 74 -17.77 -7.78 -0.61
N ASP A 75 -18.29 -8.82 -1.25
CA ASP A 75 -19.55 -8.73 -1.98
C ASP A 75 -20.77 -8.69 -1.04
N ALA A 76 -21.95 -8.46 -1.61
CA ALA A 76 -23.21 -8.40 -0.85
C ALA A 76 -23.58 -9.72 -0.14
N SER A 77 -22.91 -10.83 -0.47
CA SER A 77 -23.09 -12.14 0.17
C SER A 77 -22.08 -12.43 1.28
N GLY A 78 -21.22 -11.47 1.63
CA GLY A 78 -20.21 -11.62 2.67
C GLY A 78 -18.99 -12.44 2.21
N LYS A 79 -18.72 -12.49 0.90
CA LYS A 79 -17.56 -13.18 0.34
C LYS A 79 -16.50 -12.21 -0.14
N VAL A 80 -15.24 -12.58 0.08
CA VAL A 80 -14.07 -11.85 -0.39
C VAL A 80 -14.04 -11.88 -1.92
N VAL A 81 -13.93 -10.71 -2.52
CA VAL A 81 -13.71 -10.52 -3.96
C VAL A 81 -12.22 -10.35 -4.24
N ASN A 82 -11.55 -9.49 -3.45
CA ASN A 82 -10.13 -9.21 -3.60
C ASN A 82 -9.54 -8.65 -2.29
N VAL A 83 -8.25 -8.86 -2.05
CA VAL A 83 -7.50 -8.23 -0.95
C VAL A 83 -6.19 -7.65 -1.49
N ARG A 84 -5.93 -6.36 -1.23
CA ARG A 84 -4.74 -5.65 -1.76
C ARG A 84 -4.30 -4.47 -0.90
N GLN A 85 -3.03 -4.09 -0.98
CA GLN A 85 -2.52 -2.82 -0.47
C GLN A 85 -2.88 -1.70 -1.47
N VAL A 86 -3.32 -0.54 -0.96
CA VAL A 86 -3.81 0.57 -1.82
C VAL A 86 -2.98 1.85 -1.78
N LEU A 87 -2.01 1.99 -0.87
CA LEU A 87 -1.12 3.15 -0.84
C LEU A 87 0.10 2.86 -1.71
N GLN A 88 -0.09 2.85 -3.02
CA GLN A 88 0.97 2.56 -3.99
C GLN A 88 0.66 3.21 -5.34
N PRO A 89 1.67 3.49 -6.19
CA PRO A 89 1.49 4.27 -7.42
C PRO A 89 0.45 3.67 -8.38
N SER A 90 0.44 2.34 -8.52
CA SER A 90 -0.50 1.62 -9.39
C SER A 90 -1.97 1.75 -8.98
N GLU A 91 -2.23 2.14 -7.72
CA GLU A 91 -3.56 2.42 -7.19
C GLU A 91 -3.83 3.93 -7.20
N PHE A 92 -2.89 4.76 -6.75
CA PHE A 92 -3.02 6.22 -6.75
C PHE A 92 -3.26 6.81 -8.14
N TYR A 93 -2.57 6.33 -9.17
CA TYR A 93 -2.72 6.82 -10.54
C TYR A 93 -4.03 6.40 -11.23
N ARG A 94 -4.89 5.65 -10.55
CA ARG A 94 -6.26 5.41 -11.00
C ARG A 94 -7.19 6.59 -10.71
N ALA A 95 -6.79 7.50 -9.82
CA ALA A 95 -7.57 8.68 -9.49
C ALA A 95 -7.72 9.57 -10.72
N VAL A 96 -8.95 10.03 -10.97
CA VAL A 96 -9.27 10.83 -12.17
C VAL A 96 -9.61 12.25 -11.75
N PRO A 97 -8.73 13.23 -12.01
CA PRO A 97 -9.04 14.65 -11.80
C PRO A 97 -10.30 15.07 -12.55
N ASP A 98 -10.99 16.07 -12.00
CA ASP A 98 -12.26 16.63 -12.47
C ASP A 98 -13.47 15.66 -12.42
N GLN A 99 -13.26 14.43 -11.95
CA GLN A 99 -14.31 13.41 -11.82
C GLN A 99 -14.40 12.87 -10.39
N TRP A 100 -13.26 12.46 -9.81
CA TRP A 100 -13.26 11.92 -8.46
C TRP A 100 -13.54 13.01 -7.43
N THR A 101 -14.20 12.61 -6.37
CA THR A 101 -14.51 13.43 -5.21
C THR A 101 -13.71 12.97 -3.99
N ARG A 102 -13.80 13.75 -2.91
CA ARG A 102 -13.34 13.33 -1.57
C ARG A 102 -13.85 11.93 -1.20
N ALA A 103 -15.12 11.63 -1.49
CA ALA A 103 -15.72 10.34 -1.15
C ALA A 103 -15.10 9.18 -1.94
N ASP A 104 -14.75 9.42 -3.22
CA ASP A 104 -14.03 8.43 -4.03
C ASP A 104 -12.65 8.16 -3.45
N VAL A 105 -11.90 9.22 -3.10
CA VAL A 105 -10.57 9.07 -2.50
C VAL A 105 -10.64 8.31 -1.17
N LEU A 106 -11.60 8.62 -0.28
CA LEU A 106 -11.81 7.86 0.96
C LEU A 106 -12.15 6.39 0.70
N THR A 107 -13.05 6.12 -0.24
CA THR A 107 -13.47 4.75 -0.57
C THR A 107 -12.34 3.95 -1.22
N HIS A 108 -11.37 4.62 -1.86
CA HIS A 108 -10.22 3.96 -2.49
C HIS A 108 -9.04 3.76 -1.54
N PHE A 109 -8.73 4.74 -0.69
CA PHE A 109 -7.47 4.80 0.06
C PHE A 109 -7.63 4.89 1.58
N GLY A 110 -8.86 5.09 2.07
CA GLY A 110 -9.15 5.38 3.47
C GLY A 110 -8.89 6.85 3.82
N ARG A 111 -8.95 7.19 5.10
CA ARG A 111 -8.63 8.55 5.56
C ARG A 111 -7.18 8.93 5.28
N PRO A 112 -6.90 10.21 4.99
CA PRO A 112 -5.53 10.68 4.85
C PRO A 112 -4.82 10.78 6.21
N GLU A 113 -3.48 10.79 6.20
CA GLU A 113 -2.69 11.00 7.42
C GLU A 113 -2.74 12.47 7.85
N GLU A 114 -2.81 13.37 6.88
CA GLU A 114 -2.83 14.82 7.09
C GLU A 114 -3.86 15.46 6.16
N THR A 115 -4.52 16.49 6.68
CA THR A 115 -5.41 17.36 5.91
C THR A 115 -4.99 18.81 6.12
N MET A 116 -4.78 19.53 5.02
CA MET A 116 -4.40 20.94 5.02
C MET A 116 -5.30 21.72 4.06
N TYR A 117 -5.56 23.01 4.35
CA TYR A 117 -6.21 23.90 3.40
C TYR A 117 -5.28 25.04 2.99
N LEU A 118 -5.13 25.24 1.67
CA LEU A 118 -4.31 26.26 1.04
C LEU A 118 -5.20 27.43 0.58
N PRO A 119 -5.33 28.52 1.36
CA PRO A 119 -6.30 29.58 1.08
C PRO A 119 -5.99 30.37 -0.19
N MET A 120 -4.72 30.52 -0.57
CA MET A 120 -4.31 31.28 -1.75
C MET A 120 -4.80 30.64 -3.06
N VAL A 121 -4.83 29.32 -3.12
CA VAL A 121 -5.28 28.56 -4.29
C VAL A 121 -6.65 27.91 -4.11
N LYS A 122 -7.27 28.09 -2.93
CA LYS A 122 -8.54 27.46 -2.51
C LYS A 122 -8.53 25.96 -2.76
N ARG A 123 -7.58 25.28 -2.13
CA ARG A 123 -7.44 23.83 -2.23
C ARG A 123 -7.35 23.21 -0.86
N GLU A 124 -8.15 22.18 -0.63
CA GLU A 124 -7.89 21.23 0.44
C GLU A 124 -6.93 20.17 -0.08
N VAL A 125 -5.97 19.79 0.74
CA VAL A 125 -4.92 18.82 0.44
C VAL A 125 -5.02 17.68 1.42
N TRP A 126 -5.16 16.47 0.90
CA TRP A 126 -5.08 15.24 1.66
C TRP A 126 -3.78 14.54 1.33
N THR A 127 -3.01 14.22 2.35
CA THR A 127 -1.70 13.58 2.22
C THR A 127 -1.76 12.13 2.68
N TYR A 128 -1.07 11.26 1.94
CA TYR A 128 -0.85 9.86 2.28
C TYR A 128 0.65 9.57 2.18
N ARG A 129 1.21 8.97 3.21
CA ARG A 129 2.57 8.43 3.19
C ARG A 129 2.56 7.02 2.65
N TYR A 130 3.56 6.70 1.84
CA TYR A 130 3.73 5.37 1.29
C TYR A 130 5.20 5.06 1.00
N GLU A 131 5.50 3.78 0.89
CA GLU A 131 6.80 3.29 0.44
C GLU A 131 6.67 2.84 -1.02
N GLU A 132 7.49 3.41 -1.91
CA GLU A 132 7.58 3.04 -3.31
C GLU A 132 8.71 2.04 -3.53
N ASP A 133 8.38 0.90 -4.16
CA ASP A 133 9.32 -0.17 -4.51
C ASP A 133 10.20 -0.64 -3.32
N ASN A 134 9.64 -0.64 -2.10
CA ASN A 134 10.30 -0.98 -0.84
C ASN A 134 11.63 -0.23 -0.61
N THR A 135 11.73 0.99 -1.14
CA THR A 135 12.99 1.76 -1.17
C THR A 135 12.76 3.24 -0.86
N TRP A 136 11.73 3.85 -1.44
CA TRP A 136 11.54 5.30 -1.39
C TRP A 136 10.35 5.68 -0.53
N TYR A 137 10.62 6.44 0.54
CA TYR A 137 9.58 7.01 1.39
C TYR A 137 9.06 8.29 0.75
N GLU A 138 7.77 8.29 0.42
CA GLU A 138 7.15 9.30 -0.43
C GLU A 138 5.80 9.73 0.15
N LEU A 139 5.39 10.93 -0.21
CA LEU A 139 4.06 11.46 0.05
C LEU A 139 3.28 11.55 -1.26
N PHE A 140 2.00 11.18 -1.19
CA PHE A 140 1.04 11.38 -2.26
C PHE A 140 -0.06 12.33 -1.80
N HIS A 141 -0.30 13.38 -2.57
CA HIS A 141 -1.22 14.45 -2.24
C HIS A 141 -2.38 14.49 -3.23
N PHE A 142 -3.60 14.61 -2.70
CA PHE A 142 -4.82 14.87 -3.44
C PHE A 142 -5.29 16.31 -3.15
N TYR A 143 -5.47 17.12 -4.19
CA TYR A 143 -5.91 18.50 -4.08
C TYR A 143 -7.37 18.61 -4.51
N PHE A 144 -8.25 18.96 -3.59
CA PHE A 144 -9.68 19.18 -3.85
C PHE A 144 -10.00 20.66 -3.93
N ASP A 145 -10.98 21.03 -4.75
CA ASP A 145 -11.62 22.35 -4.65
C ASP A 145 -12.65 22.42 -3.51
N ASP A 146 -13.26 23.60 -3.34
CA ASP A 146 -14.26 23.84 -2.29
C ASP A 146 -15.50 22.93 -2.44
N ALA A 147 -15.83 22.48 -3.66
CA ALA A 147 -16.90 21.53 -3.92
C ALA A 147 -16.51 20.07 -3.58
N GLY A 148 -15.25 19.81 -3.25
CA GLY A 148 -14.73 18.48 -2.94
C GLY A 148 -14.39 17.64 -4.17
N VAL A 149 -14.24 18.27 -5.34
CA VAL A 149 -13.80 17.61 -6.57
C VAL A 149 -12.28 17.61 -6.63
N LEU A 150 -11.69 16.46 -6.94
CA LEU A 150 -10.26 16.29 -7.14
C LEU A 150 -9.81 17.11 -8.35
N ARG A 151 -8.85 18.01 -8.16
CA ARG A 151 -8.30 18.86 -9.22
C ARG A 151 -6.88 18.50 -9.63
N LYS A 152 -6.09 17.94 -8.71
CA LYS A 152 -4.70 17.60 -8.95
C LYS A 152 -4.24 16.51 -7.99
N THR A 153 -3.31 15.68 -8.47
CA THR A 153 -2.47 14.82 -7.63
C THR A 153 -1.02 15.26 -7.69
N GLN A 154 -0.25 14.99 -6.64
CA GLN A 154 1.18 15.28 -6.59
C GLN A 154 1.91 14.26 -5.74
N LYS A 155 3.08 13.83 -6.21
CA LYS A 155 4.05 13.06 -5.44
C LYS A 155 5.17 13.99 -4.94
N SER A 156 5.69 13.76 -3.75
CA SER A 156 6.91 14.42 -3.24
C SER A 156 7.66 13.52 -2.26
N PRO A 157 8.99 13.71 -2.10
CA PRO A 157 9.76 13.03 -1.08
C PRO A 157 9.16 13.24 0.32
N ASP A 158 9.33 12.23 1.16
CA ASP A 158 8.93 12.31 2.55
C ASP A 158 10.01 13.00 3.42
N PRO A 159 9.72 14.19 3.99
CA PRO A 159 10.71 14.93 4.77
C PRO A 159 11.13 14.21 6.06
N LEU A 160 10.33 13.26 6.58
CA LEU A 160 10.74 12.48 7.76
C LEU A 160 11.95 11.57 7.46
N HIS A 161 12.13 11.19 6.19
CA HIS A 161 13.21 10.30 5.76
C HIS A 161 14.35 11.06 5.06
N GLU A 162 14.11 12.25 4.54
CA GLU A 162 15.12 13.09 3.87
C GLU A 162 16.26 13.58 4.81
N HIS A 163 15.99 13.69 6.12
CA HIS A 163 17.01 14.14 7.08
C HIS A 163 18.05 13.05 7.45
N LEU A 164 17.74 11.76 7.28
CA LEU A 164 18.66 10.68 7.66
C LEU A 164 19.81 10.47 6.67
N ASP A 165 19.61 10.84 5.40
CA ASP A 165 20.65 10.73 4.37
C ASP A 165 21.66 11.88 4.44
N ASN A 166 21.23 13.06 4.91
CA ASN A 166 22.08 14.25 4.99
C ASN A 166 23.04 14.25 6.20
N ASP A 167 22.69 13.58 7.30
CA ASP A 167 23.55 13.48 8.48
C ASP A 167 24.69 12.45 8.33
N ASN A 168 24.63 11.58 7.32
CA ASN A 168 25.69 10.60 7.00
C ASN A 168 26.71 11.11 5.97
N MET A 169 26.61 12.36 5.52
CA MET A 169 27.54 13.00 4.59
C MET A 169 28.44 14.07 5.22
N ASN A 170 28.54 14.12 6.56
CA ASN A 170 29.42 15.04 7.29
C ASN A 170 30.24 14.30 8.36
#